data_AF-A0A7W1SHT0-F1
#
_entry.id   AF-A0A7W1SHT0-F1
#
_cell.length_a   1.000
_cell.length_b   1.000
_cell.length_c   1.000
_cell.angle_alpha   90.00
_cell.angle_beta   90.00
_cell.angle_gamma   90.00
#
_symmetry.space_group_name_H-M   'P 1'
#
loop_
_entity.id
_entity.type
_entity.pdbx_description
1 polymer ?
#
loop_
_entity_poly.entity_id
_entity_poly.type
_entity_poly.pdbx_seq_one_letter_code
_entity_poly.pdbx_strand_id
1 'polypeptide(L)' 'MRSEGRRAFAQDSTAAWARAAAEAEAARPRSHVIQNGEALASIARLYDTTPEELQRLNQLPDTRIRVGDRIRVGPK' A
#
# COMPACT_ATOMS: atom_id res chain seq x y z
N MET A 1 36.78 -42.09 -10.49
CA MET A 1 35.37 -42.24 -10.10
C MET A 1 34.70 -40.88 -10.17
N ARG A 2 33.43 -40.90 -10.58
CA ARG A 2 32.65 -39.79 -11.16
C ARG A 2 32.44 -38.63 -10.19
N SER A 3 32.57 -37.43 -10.75
CA SER A 3 31.56 -36.38 -10.73
C SER A 3 30.83 -36.04 -9.42
N GLU A 4 31.05 -34.78 -9.00
CA GLU A 4 30.01 -33.77 -8.74
C GLU A 4 29.05 -33.99 -7.55
N GLY A 5 29.32 -33.24 -6.47
CA GLY A 5 28.31 -32.80 -5.51
C GLY A 5 28.15 -31.28 -5.59
N ARG A 6 27.43 -30.81 -6.62
CA ARG A 6 27.15 -29.38 -6.85
C ARG A 6 26.37 -28.82 -5.66
N ARG A 7 26.97 -27.90 -4.90
CA ARG A 7 26.31 -27.07 -3.89
C ARG A 7 25.09 -26.38 -4.54
N ALA A 8 23.89 -26.80 -4.16
CA ALA A 8 22.64 -26.22 -4.63
C ALA A 8 21.76 -25.84 -3.44
N PHE A 9 22.16 -24.83 -2.67
CA PHE A 9 21.31 -24.20 -1.66
C PHE A 9 21.72 -22.72 -1.53
N ALA A 10 21.35 -21.89 -2.50
CA ALA A 10 21.57 -20.45 -2.41
C ALA A 10 20.56 -19.60 -3.21
N GLN A 11 19.37 -20.13 -3.52
CA GLN A 11 18.43 -19.42 -4.42
C GLN A 11 17.09 -19.06 -3.77
N ASP A 12 16.66 -19.75 -2.71
CA ASP A 12 15.41 -19.38 -2.01
C ASP A 12 15.53 -18.14 -1.14
N SER A 13 16.72 -17.93 -0.57
CA SER A 13 16.98 -16.80 0.33
C SER A 13 16.86 -15.45 -0.39
N THR A 14 17.00 -15.42 -1.72
CA THR A 14 16.90 -14.17 -2.48
C THR A 14 15.48 -13.83 -2.99
N ALA A 15 14.51 -14.73 -2.91
CA ALA A 15 13.13 -14.42 -3.31
C ALA A 15 12.30 -13.92 -2.11
N ALA A 16 12.57 -14.47 -0.92
CA ALA A 16 11.82 -14.17 0.29
C ALA A 16 12.02 -12.73 0.81
N TRP A 17 13.27 -12.25 0.89
CA TRP A 17 13.57 -10.85 1.27
C TRP A 17 13.05 -9.83 0.25
N ALA A 18 13.11 -10.14 -1.05
CA ALA A 18 12.59 -9.28 -2.11
C ALA A 18 11.06 -9.15 -2.02
N ARG A 19 10.37 -10.25 -1.74
CA ARG A 19 8.92 -10.25 -1.54
C ARG A 19 8.51 -9.52 -0.26
N ALA A 20 9.21 -9.75 0.85
CA ALA A 20 8.97 -9.04 2.10
C ALA A 20 9.21 -7.52 1.97
N ALA A 21 10.24 -7.11 1.22
CA ALA A 21 10.50 -5.70 0.94
C ALA A 21 9.42 -5.08 0.04
N ALA A 22 8.94 -5.80 -0.97
CA ALA A 22 7.84 -5.34 -1.83
C ALA A 22 6.51 -5.22 -1.06
N GLU A 23 6.23 -6.15 -0.17
CA GLU A 23 5.04 -6.15 0.68
C GLU A 23 5.10 -5.02 1.73
N ALA A 24 6.29 -4.75 2.29
CA ALA A 24 6.52 -3.60 3.15
C ALA A 24 6.39 -2.26 2.40
N GLU A 25 6.83 -2.18 1.13
CA GLU A 25 6.64 -0.99 0.29
C GLU A 25 5.16 -0.79 -0.08
N ALA A 26 4.47 -1.87 -0.42
CA ALA A 26 3.03 -1.86 -0.65
C ALA A 26 2.31 -1.31 0.58
N ALA A 27 2.66 -1.81 1.77
CA ALA A 27 2.10 -1.43 3.07
C ALA A 27 2.38 0.02 3.51
N ARG A 28 3.24 0.78 2.81
CA ARG A 28 3.53 2.15 3.22
C ARG A 28 2.29 3.03 3.07
N PRO A 29 1.90 3.75 4.13
CA PRO A 29 0.74 4.62 4.08
C PRO A 29 0.97 5.74 3.07
N ARG A 30 0.24 5.69 1.96
CA ARG A 30 0.22 6.79 0.99
C ARG A 30 -0.65 7.90 1.51
N SER A 31 -0.30 9.14 1.18
CA SER A 31 -1.09 10.32 1.54
C SER A 31 -1.53 11.06 0.29
N HIS A 32 -2.77 11.54 0.29
CA HIS A 32 -3.35 12.36 -0.76
C HIS A 32 -3.74 13.72 -0.18
N VAL A 33 -3.50 14.79 -0.94
CA VAL A 33 -3.97 16.13 -0.60
C VAL A 33 -5.25 16.38 -1.39
N ILE A 34 -6.33 16.69 -0.68
CA ILE A 34 -7.65 16.83 -1.28
C ILE A 34 -7.67 18.09 -2.15
N GLN A 35 -8.05 17.92 -3.41
CA GLN A 35 -8.18 18.98 -4.40
C GLN A 35 -9.63 19.46 -4.51
N ASN A 36 -9.83 20.63 -5.13
CA ASN A 36 -11.17 21.18 -5.33
C ASN A 36 -12.01 20.23 -6.20
N GLY A 37 -13.22 19.90 -5.73
CA GLY A 37 -14.13 19.00 -6.42
C GLY A 37 -13.91 17.52 -6.13
N GLU A 38 -12.91 17.15 -5.33
CA GLU A 38 -12.76 15.77 -4.88
C GLU A 38 -13.71 15.44 -3.72
N ALA A 39 -14.26 14.23 -3.77
CA ALA A 39 -15.03 13.65 -2.70
C ALA A 39 -14.32 12.40 -2.17
N LEU A 40 -14.61 12.00 -0.93
CA LEU A 40 -14.01 10.82 -0.32
C LEU A 40 -14.21 9.56 -1.18
N ALA A 41 -15.38 9.45 -1.82
CA ALA A 41 -15.68 8.37 -2.75
C ALA A 41 -14.83 8.40 -4.04
N SER A 42 -14.53 9.58 -4.57
CA SER A 42 -13.67 9.72 -5.75
C SER A 42 -12.23 9.36 -5.41
N ILE A 43 -11.74 9.77 -4.24
CA ILE A 43 -10.41 9.43 -3.75
C ILE A 43 -10.31 7.93 -3.48
N ALA A 44 -11.34 7.34 -2.87
CA ALA A 44 -11.39 5.90 -2.64
C ALA A 44 -11.24 5.10 -3.94
N ARG A 45 -11.96 5.50 -4.99
CA ARG A 45 -11.83 4.89 -6.33
C ARG A 45 -10.46 5.08 -6.95
N LEU A 46 -9.84 6.25 -6.77
CA LEU A 46 -8.49 6.54 -7.29
C LEU A 46 -7.44 5.61 -6.69
N TYR A 47 -7.64 5.20 -5.43
CA TYR A 47 -6.70 4.37 -4.67
C TYR A 47 -7.16 2.92 -4.51
N ASP A 48 -8.18 2.47 -5.25
CA ASP A 48 -8.74 1.11 -5.18
C ASP A 48 -9.09 0.68 -3.74
N THR A 49 -9.72 1.60 -3.01
CA THR A 49 -10.15 1.41 -1.62
C THR A 49 -11.60 1.84 -1.46
N THR A 50 -12.12 1.83 -0.22
CA THR A 50 -13.51 2.21 0.08
C THR A 50 -13.56 3.48 0.93
N PRO A 51 -14.66 4.26 0.85
CA PRO A 51 -14.86 5.42 1.72
C PRO A 51 -14.85 5.05 3.20
N GLU A 52 -15.35 3.87 3.56
CA GLU A 52 -15.35 3.36 4.93
C GLU A 52 -13.93 3.08 5.41
N GLU A 53 -13.08 2.48 4.56
CA GLU A 53 -11.70 2.20 4.89
C GLU A 53 -10.88 3.49 5.01
N LEU A 54 -11.10 4.46 4.11
CA LEU A 54 -10.50 5.79 4.24
C LEU A 54 -10.94 6.49 5.54
N GLN A 55 -12.20 6.38 5.94
CA GLN A 55 -12.68 6.92 7.21
C GLN A 55 -11.97 6.26 8.38
N ARG A 56 -11.91 4.93 8.41
CA ARG A 56 -11.24 4.16 9.47
C ARG A 56 -9.77 4.53 9.59
N LEU A 57 -9.08 4.61 8.45
CA LEU A 57 -7.65 4.93 8.38
C LEU A 57 -7.33 6.37 8.82
N ASN A 58 -8.25 7.30 8.59
CA ASN A 58 -8.08 8.70 8.95
C ASN A 58 -8.80 9.12 10.23
N GLN A 59 -9.51 8.18 10.88
CA GLN A 59 -10.37 8.44 12.03
C GLN A 59 -11.36 9.59 11.76
N LEU A 60 -11.89 9.64 10.53
CA LEU A 60 -12.83 10.67 10.13
C LEU A 60 -14.19 10.37 10.77
N PRO A 61 -14.86 11.38 11.37
CA PRO A 61 -16.18 11.20 11.98
C PRO A 61 -17.30 11.04 10.94
N ASP A 62 -17.05 11.44 9.69
CA ASP A 62 -17.99 11.36 8.57
C ASP A 62 -17.20 11.41 7.23
N THR A 63 -17.92 11.33 6.13
CA THR A 63 -17.44 11.48 4.75
C THR A 63 -17.08 12.92 4.35
N ARG A 64 -17.29 13.90 5.24
CA ARG A 64 -16.92 15.31 4.98
C ARG A 64 -15.40 15.47 5.02
N ILE A 65 -14.86 15.88 3.89
CA ILE A 65 -13.45 16.20 3.71
C ILE A 65 -13.29 17.65 3.24
N ARG A 66 -12.18 18.30 3.60
CA ARG A 66 -11.89 19.68 3.21
C ARG A 66 -10.78 19.73 2.16
N VAL A 67 -10.96 20.60 1.17
CA VAL A 67 -9.91 20.91 0.19
C VAL A 67 -8.67 21.42 0.91
N GLY A 68 -7.51 20.88 0.55
CA GLY A 68 -6.21 21.18 1.17
C GLY A 68 -5.83 20.26 2.32
N ASP A 69 -6.76 19.47 2.87
CA ASP A 69 -6.42 18.49 3.91
C ASP A 69 -5.64 17.32 3.33
N ARG A 70 -4.71 16.80 4.14
CA ARG A 70 -3.96 15.58 3.82
C ARG A 70 -4.64 14.39 4.49
N ILE A 71 -5.05 13.41 3.68
CA ILE A 71 -5.60 12.15 4.16
C ILE A 71 -4.70 10.99 3.77
N ARG A 72 -4.68 9.96 4.62
CA ARG A 72 -4.06 8.66 4.36
C ARG A 72 -4.98 7.85 3.44
N VAL A 73 -4.45 7.28 2.37
CA VAL A 73 -5.24 6.52 1.39
C VAL A 73 -4.96 5.03 1.38
N GLY A 74 -4.07 4.60 2.29
CA GLY A 74 -3.74 3.21 2.49
C GLY A 74 -2.72 2.68 1.49
N PRO A 75 -2.27 1.45 1.73
CA PRO A 75 -1.43 0.71 0.79
C PRO A 75 -2.24 0.25 -0.44
N LYS A 76 -1.54 0.04 -1.57
CA LYS A 76 -2.11 -0.64 -2.74
C LYS A 76 -1.91 -2.14 -2.61
#